data_AF-A0A925XY52-F1
#
_entry.id   AF-A0A925XY52-F1
#
_cell.length_a   1.000
_cell.length_b   1.000
_cell.length_c   1.000
_cell.angle_alpha   90.00
_cell.angle_beta   90.00
_cell.angle_gamma   90.00
#
_symmetry.space_group_name_H-M   'P 1'
#
loop_
_entity.id
_entity.type
_entity.pdbx_description
1 polymer ?
#
loop_
_entity_poly.entity_id
_entity_poly.type
_entity_poly.pdbx_seq_one_letter_code
_entity_poly.pdbx_strand_id
1 'polypeptide(L)' 'LTIGGELDKLAANVTIGLSLAGIHYRSDSLSGLKLGEDVAITILRDLKLTYNESFAGFSLTRFDGTQITI' A
#
# COMPACT_ATOMS: atom_id res chain seq x y z
N LEU A 1 -7.57 -10.09 14.57
CA LEU A 1 -7.18 -10.18 13.13
C LEU A 1 -8.17 -9.32 12.36
N THR A 2 -7.67 -8.42 11.51
CA THR A 2 -8.50 -7.61 10.59
C THR A 2 -7.97 -7.82 9.18
N ILE A 3 -8.80 -7.61 8.15
CA ILE A 3 -8.36 -7.77 6.76
C ILE A 3 -7.16 -6.85 6.47
N GLY A 4 -7.26 -5.56 6.83
CA GLY A 4 -6.16 -4.60 6.64
C GLY A 4 -4.86 -5.04 7.34
N GLY A 5 -4.95 -5.46 8.61
CA GLY A 5 -3.77 -5.90 9.35
C GLY A 5 -3.10 -7.16 8.78
N GLU A 6 -3.87 -8.08 8.20
CA GLU A 6 -3.29 -9.26 7.54
C GLU A 6 -2.70 -8.93 6.16
N LEU A 7 -3.26 -7.96 5.43
CA LEU A 7 -2.66 -7.45 4.18
C LEU A 7 -1.35 -6.69 4.44
N ASP A 8 -1.32 -5.84 5.47
CA ASP A 8 -0.10 -5.15 5.91
C ASP A 8 0.97 -6.14 6.34
N LYS A 9 0.57 -7.21 7.05
CA LYS A 9 1.46 -8.30 7.44
C LYS A 9 2.00 -9.06 6.23
N LEU A 10 1.18 -9.32 5.22
CA LEU A 10 1.65 -9.95 3.99
C LEU A 10 2.73 -9.10 3.31
N ALA A 11 2.50 -7.79 3.16
CA ALA A 11 3.47 -6.86 2.58
C ALA A 11 4.78 -6.82 3.40
N ALA A 12 4.67 -6.80 4.73
CA ALA A 12 5.82 -6.86 5.63
C ALA A 12 6.57 -8.20 5.53
N ASN A 13 5.88 -9.34 5.49
CA ASN A 13 6.51 -10.66 5.43
C ASN A 13 7.33 -10.86 4.15
N VAL A 14 6.81 -10.41 3.00
CA VAL A 14 7.54 -10.48 1.73
C VAL A 14 8.80 -9.64 1.78
N THR A 15 8.71 -8.39 2.24
CA THR A 15 9.84 -7.46 2.25
C THR A 15 10.88 -7.79 3.32
N ILE A 16 10.47 -8.22 4.51
CA ILE A 16 11.36 -8.69 5.58
C ILE A 16 12.06 -10.00 5.19
N GLY A 17 11.39 -10.86 4.41
CA GLY A 17 12.01 -12.06 3.86
C GLY A 17 13.31 -11.78 3.09
N LEU A 18 13.39 -10.62 2.43
CA LEU A 18 14.61 -10.18 1.73
C LEU A 18 15.72 -9.77 2.70
N SER A 19 15.37 -9.15 3.83
CA SER A 19 16.33 -8.86 4.89
C SER A 19 16.84 -10.14 5.55
N LEU A 20 15.97 -11.14 5.74
CA LEU A 20 16.38 -12.45 6.23
C LEU A 20 17.32 -13.17 5.25
N ALA A 21 17.13 -12.96 3.95
CA ALA A 21 18.03 -13.47 2.92
C ALA A 21 19.36 -12.66 2.81
N GLY A 22 19.51 -11.57 3.58
CA GLY A 22 20.75 -10.77 3.63
C GLY A 22 20.98 -9.85 2.43
N ILE A 23 19.95 -9.59 1.61
CA ILE A 23 20.08 -8.80 0.38
C ILE A 23 19.44 -7.40 0.46
N HIS A 24 18.68 -7.10 1.52
CA HIS A 24 18.06 -5.80 1.75
C HIS A 24 18.13 -5.38 3.21
N TYR A 25 18.28 -4.08 3.46
CA TYR A 25 18.13 -3.51 4.80
C TYR A 25 16.66 -3.18 5.10
N ARG A 26 16.33 -3.09 6.40
CA ARG A 26 14.98 -2.67 6.84
C ARG A 26 14.58 -1.31 6.27
N SER A 27 15.53 -0.40 6.08
CA SER A 27 15.30 0.90 5.44
C SER A 27 14.76 0.76 4.02
N ASP A 28 15.26 -0.20 3.27
CA ASP A 28 14.91 -0.42 1.86
C ASP A 28 13.45 -0.91 1.78
N SER A 29 13.07 -1.84 2.65
CA SER A 29 11.70 -2.33 2.79
C SER A 29 10.72 -1.20 3.14
N LEU A 30 11.06 -0.36 4.12
CA LEU A 30 10.18 0.72 4.57
C LEU A 30 10.00 1.79 3.49
N SER A 31 11.08 2.21 2.84
CA SER A 31 11.02 3.20 1.76
C SER A 31 10.31 2.63 0.53
N GLY A 32 10.53 1.36 0.21
CA GLY A 32 9.87 0.67 -0.90
C GLY A 32 8.36 0.53 -0.71
N LEU A 33 7.89 0.20 0.50
CA LEU A 33 6.46 0.13 0.81
C LEU A 33 5.78 1.49 0.67
N LYS A 34 6.41 2.57 1.17
CA LYS A 34 5.89 3.93 1.03
C LYS A 34 5.82 4.38 -0.43
N LEU A 35 6.87 4.12 -1.20
CA LEU A 35 6.89 4.44 -2.63
C LEU A 35 5.80 3.67 -3.39
N GLY A 36 5.65 2.37 -3.11
CA GLY A 36 4.62 1.54 -3.71
C GLY A 36 3.21 2.03 -3.38
N GLU A 37 2.97 2.47 -2.15
CA GLU A 37 1.71 3.10 -1.74
C GLU A 37 1.41 4.38 -2.53
N ASP A 38 2.38 5.29 -2.66
CA ASP A 38 2.20 6.53 -3.43
C ASP A 38 1.90 6.27 -4.92
N VAL A 39 2.58 5.29 -5.51
CA VAL A 39 2.34 4.86 -6.90
C VAL A 39 0.93 4.29 -7.04
N ALA A 40 0.52 3.37 -6.16
CA ALA A 40 -0.81 2.78 -6.19
C ALA A 40 -1.92 3.82 -6.04
N ILE A 41 -1.75 4.77 -5.11
CA ILE A 41 -2.70 5.90 -4.92
C ILE A 41 -2.82 6.74 -6.19
N THR A 42 -1.71 6.98 -6.90
CA THR A 42 -1.72 7.74 -8.16
C THR A 42 -2.50 6.99 -9.24
N ILE A 43 -2.27 5.69 -9.38
CA ILE A 43 -3.03 4.84 -10.31
C ILE A 43 -4.52 4.85 -9.97
N LEU A 44 -4.90 4.77 -8.69
CA LEU A 44 -6.30 4.82 -8.27
C LEU A 44 -6.97 6.16 -8.60
N ARG A 45 -6.23 7.28 -8.50
CA ARG A 45 -6.73 8.60 -8.92
C ARG A 45 -7.04 8.64 -10.41
N ASP A 46 -6.16 8.06 -11.24
CA ASP A 46 -6.36 8.01 -12.69
C ASP A 46 -7.54 7.08 -13.03
N LEU A 47 -7.60 5.89 -12.41
CA LEU A 47 -8.68 4.93 -12.62
C LEU A 47 -10.05 5.48 -12.25
N LYS A 48 -10.14 6.27 -11.17
CA LYS A 48 -11.39 6.92 -10.76
C LYS A 48 -12.05 7.70 -11.89
N LEU A 49 -11.25 8.37 -12.73
CA LEU A 49 -11.74 9.20 -13.84
C LEU A 49 -12.31 8.37 -15.01
N THR A 50 -12.07 7.06 -15.01
CA THR A 50 -12.51 6.16 -16.09
C THR A 50 -13.89 5.54 -15.86
N TYR A 51 -14.43 5.65 -14.64
CA TYR A 51 -15.75 5.08 -14.31
C TYR A 51 -16.88 5.98 -14.81
N ASN A 52 -17.86 5.38 -15.46
CA ASN A 52 -19.04 6.07 -15.97
C ASN A 52 -20.21 6.03 -14.96
N GLU A 53 -20.11 5.19 -13.93
CA GLU A 53 -21.06 5.10 -12.83
C GLU A 53 -20.84 6.20 -11.78
N SER A 54 -21.87 6.45 -10.96
CA SER A 54 -21.71 7.26 -9.75
C SER A 54 -20.78 6.55 -8.78
N PHE A 55 -19.55 7.06 -8.65
CA PHE A 55 -18.50 6.45 -7.85
C PHE A 55 -18.00 7.43 -6.78
N ALA A 56 -18.19 7.06 -5.51
CA ALA A 56 -17.79 7.89 -4.37
C ALA A 56 -16.27 7.95 -4.15
N GLY A 57 -15.50 7.09 -4.83
CA GLY A 57 -14.06 6.99 -4.68
C GLY A 57 -13.60 5.74 -3.93
N PHE A 58 -12.29 5.60 -3.81
CA PHE A 58 -11.66 4.50 -3.07
C PHE A 58 -11.30 4.96 -1.65
N SER A 59 -11.86 4.32 -0.63
CA SER A 59 -11.48 4.58 0.76
C SER A 59 -10.48 3.54 1.26
N LEU A 60 -9.35 3.99 1.79
CA LEU A 60 -8.30 3.12 2.32
C LEU A 60 -7.56 3.75 3.50
N THR A 61 -6.96 2.90 4.33
CA THR A 61 -6.02 3.28 5.38
C THR A 61 -4.60 3.08 4.87
N ARG A 62 -3.78 4.12 5.00
CA ARG A 62 -2.37 4.10 4.62
C ARG A 62 -1.51 3.34 5.63
N PHE A 63 -0.28 3.01 5.24
CA PHE A 63 0.70 2.38 6.13
C PHE A 63 1.05 3.23 7.36
N ASP A 64 0.87 4.56 7.30
CA ASP A 64 1.04 5.45 8.46
C ASP A 64 -0.20 5.53 9.38
N GLY A 65 -1.27 4.81 9.03
CA GLY A 65 -2.54 4.77 9.76
C GLY A 65 -3.52 5.88 9.37
N THR A 66 -3.16 6.80 8.49
CA THR A 66 -4.08 7.85 8.02
C THR A 66 -5.12 7.26 7.05
N GLN A 67 -6.37 7.72 7.16
CA GLN A 67 -7.42 7.34 6.21
C GLN A 67 -7.55 8.38 5.11
N ILE A 68 -7.71 7.91 3.88
CA ILE A 68 -7.95 8.76 2.71
C ILE A 68 -9.12 8.21 1.89
N THR A 69 -9.78 9.10 1.16
CA THR A 69 -10.68 8.74 0.07
C THR A 69 -10.14 9.37 -1.22
N ILE A 70 -9.93 8.54 -2.23
CA ILE A 70 -9.44 8.90 -3.56
C ILE A 70 -10.60 9.15 -4.49
#